data_AF-A0AA41QCD6-F1
#
_entry.id   AF-A0AA41QCD6-F1
#
_cell.length_a   1.000
_cell.length_b   1.000
_cell.length_c   1.000
_cell.angle_alpha   90.00
_cell.angle_beta   90.00
_cell.angle_gamma   90.00
#
_symmetry.space_group_name_H-M   'P 1'
#
loop_
_entity.id
_entity.type
_entity.pdbx_description
1 polymer ?
#
loop_
_entity_poly.entity_id
_entity_poly.type
_entity_poly.pdbx_seq_one_letter_code
_entity_poly.pdbx_strand_id
1 'polypeptide(L)'
;MRIADSSVLKGTFEPGWRWSEHVRPIVGGDSCQSPHFLYVLSGRMHIVMNDGSEAEAAPNDVVHIDPGHDAWTVGDEPCVVVDFGASPTYATAQH
;
A
#
# COMPACT_ATOMS: atom_id res chain seq x y z
N MET A 1 -5.88 -15.56 -1.90
CA MET A 1 -6.60 -15.78 -3.18
C MET A 1 -5.56 -15.68 -4.31
N ARG A 2 -5.73 -16.39 -5.43
CA ARG A 2 -4.92 -16.16 -6.63
C ARG A 2 -5.81 -15.90 -7.84
N ILE A 3 -5.37 -15.04 -8.76
CA ILE A 3 -5.98 -14.81 -10.07
C ILE A 3 -4.86 -14.94 -11.10
N ALA A 4 -5.04 -15.80 -12.11
CA ALA A 4 -4.02 -16.07 -13.13
C ALA A 4 -2.61 -16.33 -12.53
N ASP A 5 -2.56 -17.15 -11.48
CA ASP A 5 -1.37 -17.49 -10.69
C ASP A 5 -0.71 -16.36 -9.88
N SER A 6 -1.21 -15.12 -9.96
CA SER A 6 -0.80 -14.00 -9.13
C SER A 6 -1.53 -13.97 -7.79
N SER A 7 -0.83 -13.63 -6.71
CA SER A 7 -1.43 -13.46 -5.38
C SER A 7 -2.32 -12.22 -5.34
N VAL A 8 -3.47 -12.33 -4.67
CA VAL A 8 -4.34 -11.20 -4.34
C VAL A 8 -4.42 -11.07 -2.83
N LEU A 9 -4.14 -9.87 -2.33
CA LEU A 9 -4.15 -9.54 -0.91
C LEU A 9 -5.34 -8.62 -0.59
N LYS A 10 -5.89 -8.76 0.60
CA LYS A 10 -6.77 -7.74 1.18
C LYS A 10 -5.99 -7.06 2.31
N GLY A 11 -5.78 -5.75 2.18
CA GLY A 11 -5.16 -4.92 3.21
C GLY A 11 -6.22 -4.16 3.99
N THR A 12 -6.07 -4.11 5.30
CA THR A 12 -6.79 -3.16 6.17
C THR A 12 -5.74 -2.34 6.90
N PHE A 13 -5.76 -1.03 6.70
CA PHE A 13 -4.84 -0.08 7.33
C PHE A 13 -5.66 0.79 8.29
N GLU A 14 -5.35 0.70 9.58
CA GLU A 14 -6.05 1.45 10.62
C GLU A 14 -5.69 2.95 10.59
N PRO A 15 -6.56 3.85 11.10
CA PRO A 15 -6.24 5.26 11.21
C PRO A 15 -4.90 5.51 11.91
N GLY A 16 -4.08 6.38 11.31
CA GLY A 16 -2.72 6.67 11.77
C GLY A 16 -1.66 5.69 11.25
N TRP A 17 -2.03 4.64 10.52
CA TRP A 17 -1.06 3.77 9.86
C TRP A 17 -0.26 4.54 8.80
N ARG A 18 1.05 4.26 8.76
CA ARG A 18 2.02 4.78 7.79
C ARG A 18 3.08 3.73 7.48
N TRP A 19 3.40 3.51 6.20
CA TRP A 19 4.37 2.51 5.77
C TRP A 19 5.75 2.71 6.41
N SER A 20 6.28 3.94 6.37
CA SER A 20 7.61 4.26 6.92
C SER A 20 7.74 4.07 8.44
N GLU A 21 6.63 4.07 9.17
CA GLU A 21 6.61 3.85 10.63
C GLU A 21 6.33 2.39 10.98
N HIS A 22 5.45 1.72 10.23
CA HIS A 22 4.89 0.43 10.63
C HIS A 22 5.47 -0.75 9.85
N VAL A 23 5.89 -0.54 8.59
CA VAL A 23 6.39 -1.61 7.71
C VAL A 23 7.90 -1.51 7.52
N ARG A 24 8.44 -0.30 7.34
CA ARG A 24 9.88 -0.08 7.19
C ARG A 24 10.73 -0.75 8.27
N PRO A 25 10.38 -0.76 9.58
CA PRO A 25 11.17 -1.46 10.59
C PRO A 25 11.27 -2.99 10.36
N ILE A 26 10.34 -3.56 9.59
CA ILE A 26 10.27 -5.00 9.29
C ILE A 26 11.06 -5.33 8.01
N VAL A 27 10.88 -4.51 6.97
CA VAL A 27 11.40 -4.80 5.62
C VAL A 27 12.66 -4.04 5.25
N GLY A 28 13.02 -3.00 6.01
CA GLY A 28 14.16 -2.11 5.74
C GLY A 28 13.92 -1.16 4.57
N GLY A 29 15.01 -0.55 4.10
CA GLY A 29 15.01 0.43 3.02
C GLY A 29 14.48 1.81 3.41
N ASP A 30 14.39 2.71 2.43
CA ASP A 30 13.96 4.10 2.64
C ASP A 30 12.53 4.37 2.16
N SER A 31 11.98 3.51 1.31
CA SER A 31 10.62 3.58 0.76
C SER A 31 10.11 2.19 0.38
N CYS A 32 8.79 2.04 0.27
CA CYS A 32 8.15 0.80 -0.18
C CYS A 32 8.61 0.47 -1.60
N GLN A 33 9.11 -0.74 -1.82
CA GLN A 33 9.53 -1.24 -3.13
C GLN A 33 8.55 -2.28 -3.71
N SER A 34 7.44 -2.55 -3.04
CA SER A 34 6.40 -3.41 -3.61
C SER A 34 5.65 -2.62 -4.68
N PRO A 35 5.46 -3.16 -5.89
CA PRO A 35 4.45 -2.63 -6.78
C PRO A 35 3.06 -2.90 -6.18
N HIS A 36 2.11 -2.02 -6.46
CA HIS A 36 0.72 -2.17 -6.02
C HIS A 36 -0.25 -1.87 -7.15
N PHE A 37 -1.30 -2.69 -7.25
CA PHE A 37 -2.44 -2.41 -8.11
C PHE A 37 -3.71 -2.59 -7.28
N LEU A 38 -4.19 -1.47 -6.73
CA LEU A 38 -5.17 -1.42 -5.66
C LEU A 38 -6.57 -1.10 -6.20
N TYR A 39 -7.58 -1.73 -5.61
CA TYR A 39 -8.94 -1.22 -5.58
C TYR A 39 -9.30 -0.82 -4.15
N VAL A 40 -9.73 0.42 -3.95
CA VAL A 40 -10.04 0.96 -2.61
C VAL A 40 -11.51 0.69 -2.27
N LEU A 41 -11.74 -0.05 -1.19
CA LEU A 41 -13.08 -0.39 -0.70
C LEU A 41 -13.64 0.68 0.25
N SER A 42 -12.81 1.24 1.12
CA SER A 42 -13.20 2.22 2.14
C SER A 42 -11.99 3.04 2.59
N GLY A 43 -12.24 4.15 3.30
CA GLY A 43 -11.19 5.06 3.77
C GLY A 43 -10.36 5.69 2.65
N ARG A 44 -9.23 6.29 3.02
CA ARG A 44 -8.34 7.03 2.10
C ARG A 44 -6.88 6.73 2.40
N MET A 45 -6.06 6.71 1.36
CA MET A 45 -4.61 6.56 1.46
C MET A 45 -3.94 7.72 0.74
N HIS A 46 -3.10 8.46 1.44
CA HIS A 46 -2.19 9.42 0.81
C HIS A 46 -0.88 8.71 0.46
N ILE A 47 -0.34 9.02 -0.72
CA ILE A 47 0.82 8.34 -1.30
C ILE A 47 1.81 9.42 -1.74
N VAL A 48 3.07 9.26 -1.35
CA VAL A 48 4.17 10.15 -1.78
C VAL A 48 5.27 9.33 -2.40
N MET A 49 5.57 9.61 -3.66
CA MET A 49 6.64 8.97 -4.41
C MET A 49 8.00 9.58 -4.06
N ASN A 50 9.08 8.86 -4.33
CA ASN A 50 10.44 9.36 -4.07
C ASN A 50 10.83 10.63 -4.85
N ASP A 51 10.15 10.91 -5.97
CA ASP A 51 10.33 12.17 -6.73
C ASP A 51 9.55 13.35 -6.15
N GLY A 52 8.80 13.13 -5.07
CA GLY A 52 7.96 14.12 -4.39
C GLY A 52 6.58 14.30 -5.01
N SER A 53 6.21 13.54 -6.04
CA SER A 53 4.82 13.52 -6.52
C SER A 53 3.90 12.88 -5.48
N GLU A 54 2.70 13.45 -5.35
CA GLU A 54 1.72 13.03 -4.35
C GLU A 54 0.38 12.70 -5.00
N ALA A 55 -0.32 11.74 -4.41
CA ALA A 55 -1.68 11.37 -4.79
C ALA A 55 -2.48 10.93 -3.57
N GLU A 56 -3.81 11.00 -3.67
CA GLU A 56 -4.72 10.39 -2.70
C GLU A 56 -5.60 9.37 -3.41
N ALA A 57 -5.67 8.16 -2.85
CA ALA A 57 -6.60 7.11 -3.26
C ALA A 57 -7.83 7.13 -2.35
N ALA A 58 -9.03 7.14 -2.95
CA ALA A 58 -10.31 7.22 -2.27
C ALA A 58 -11.22 6.03 -2.63
N PRO A 59 -12.36 5.83 -1.93
CA PRO A 59 -13.23 4.69 -2.19
C PRO A 59 -13.70 4.63 -3.65
N ASN A 60 -13.64 3.43 -4.23
CA ASN A 60 -13.92 3.09 -5.64
C ASN A 60 -12.83 3.48 -6.65
N ASP A 61 -11.69 4.02 -6.22
CA ASP A 61 -10.56 4.24 -7.11
C ASP A 61 -9.82 2.93 -7.42
N VAL A 62 -9.28 2.84 -8.64
CA VAL A 62 -8.30 1.84 -9.05
C VAL A 62 -6.96 2.55 -9.22
N VAL A 63 -5.94 2.14 -8.47
CA VAL A 63 -4.67 2.85 -8.37
C VAL A 63 -3.49 1.93 -8.68
N HIS A 64 -2.59 2.37 -9.54
CA HIS A 64 -1.29 1.75 -9.74
C HIS A 64 -0.24 2.58 -9.00
N ILE A 65 0.58 1.93 -8.17
CA ILE A 65 1.67 2.56 -7.43
C ILE A 65 2.96 1.84 -7.76
N ASP A 66 3.88 2.55 -8.40
CA ASP A 66 5.21 2.04 -8.72
C ASP A 66 6.08 1.89 -7.45
N PRO A 67 7.10 1.02 -7.47
CA PRO A 67 8.11 0.97 -6.43
C PRO A 67 8.73 2.35 -6.15
N GLY A 68 8.94 2.65 -4.87
CA GLY A 68 9.52 3.92 -4.43
C GLY A 68 8.49 4.92 -3.92
N HIS A 69 7.79 4.58 -2.84
CA HIS A 69 6.82 5.46 -2.19
C HIS A 69 6.74 5.24 -0.67
N ASP A 70 6.22 6.24 0.03
CA ASP A 70 5.62 6.10 1.36
C ASP A 70 4.09 6.27 1.20
N ALA A 71 3.33 5.69 2.12
CA ALA A 71 1.87 5.81 2.11
C ALA A 71 1.31 5.79 3.52
N TRP A 72 0.23 6.52 3.76
CA TRP A 72 -0.45 6.56 5.05
C TRP A 72 -1.94 6.80 4.93
N THR A 73 -2.67 6.31 5.93
CA THR A 73 -4.12 6.51 6.03
C THR A 73 -4.46 7.97 6.30
N VAL A 74 -5.57 8.44 5.73
CA VAL A 74 -6.09 9.79 5.94
C VAL A 74 -7.45 9.74 6.64
N GLY A 75 -7.58 10.51 7.72
CA GLY A 75 -8.80 10.59 8.52
C GLY A 75 -8.94 9.46 9.54
N ASP A 76 -10.17 9.26 10.02
CA ASP A 76 -10.49 8.38 11.15
C ASP A 76 -11.15 7.05 10.73
N GLU A 77 -11.20 6.77 9.42
CA GLU A 77 -11.77 5.54 8.86
C GLU A 77 -10.63 4.62 8.37
N PRO A 78 -10.67 3.30 8.67
CA PRO A 78 -9.71 2.36 8.11
C PRO A 78 -9.72 2.36 6.58
N CYS A 79 -8.54 2.45 5.98
CA CYS A 79 -8.37 2.29 4.54
C CYS A 79 -8.30 0.80 4.20
N VAL A 80 -9.31 0.29 3.51
CA VAL A 80 -9.40 -1.12 3.13
C VAL A 80 -9.21 -1.23 1.62
N VAL A 81 -8.27 -2.07 1.20
CA VAL A 81 -7.93 -2.26 -0.21
C VAL A 81 -7.89 -3.73 -0.61
N VAL A 82 -8.16 -4.00 -1.88
CA VAL A 82 -7.79 -5.26 -2.53
C VAL A 82 -6.61 -4.97 -3.44
N ASP A 83 -5.51 -5.68 -3.25
CA ASP A 83 -4.28 -5.52 -4.03
C ASP A 83 -4.04 -6.74 -4.92
N PHE A 84 -3.96 -6.47 -6.22
CA PHE A 84 -3.71 -7.44 -7.27
C PHE A 84 -2.25 -7.47 -7.74
N GLY A 85 -1.45 -6.48 -7.33
CA GLY A 85 -0.06 -6.28 -7.76
C GLY A 85 0.99 -6.47 -6.66
N ALA A 86 0.57 -6.64 -5.40
CA ALA A 86 1.48 -6.78 -4.27
C ALA A 86 2.58 -7.83 -4.50
N SER A 87 3.79 -7.50 -4.09
CA SER A 87 4.83 -8.52 -3.90
C SER A 87 4.33 -9.60 -2.93
N PRO A 88 4.59 -10.89 -3.19
CA PRO A 88 4.29 -11.97 -2.26
C PRO A 88 4.89 -11.78 -0.85
N THR A 89 5.89 -10.91 -0.74
CA THR A 89 6.66 -10.62 0.47
C THR A 89 6.46 -9.20 1.02
N TYR A 90 5.40 -8.48 0.59
CA TYR A 90 5.16 -7.06 0.91
C TYR A 90 5.46 -6.64 2.36
N ALA A 91 5.07 -7.46 3.35
CA ALA A 91 5.26 -7.18 4.79
C ALA A 91 6.09 -8.26 5.50
N THR A 92 6.92 -9.00 4.77
CA THR A 92 7.81 -10.02 5.35
C THR A 92 9.25 -9.56 5.25
N ALA A 93 10.05 -9.86 6.28
CA ALA A 93 11.48 -9.56 6.28
C ALA A 93 12.16 -10.15 5.02
N GLN A 94 12.97 -9.35 4.36
CA GLN A 94 13.82 -9.82 3.27
C GLN A 94 15.08 -10.43 3.91
N HIS A 95 15.32 -11.72 3.68
CA HIS A 95 16.53 -12.43 4.10
C HIS A 95 17.69 -12.15 3.16
#